data_AF-A0A931W0B1-F1
#
_entry.id   AF-A0A931W0B1-F1
#
_cell.length_a   1.000
_cell.length_b   1.000
_cell.length_c   1.000
_cell.angle_alpha   90.00
_cell.angle_beta   90.00
_cell.angle_gamma   90.00
#
_symmetry.space_group_name_H-M   'P 1'
#
loop_
_entity.id
_entity.type
_entity.pdbx_description
1 polymer ?
#
loop_
_entity_poly.entity_id
_entity_poly.type
_entity_poly.pdbx_seq_one_letter_code
_entity_poly.pdbx_strand_id
1 'polypeptide(L)' 'MTGLRRRMIADLQLDGMSRRTQEMYVRAVLQLAEHYHKSPDKITEEELRDYFLHIKNVKKWSRAGMTIALCGIKLI' A
#
# COMPACT_ATOMS: atom_id res chain seq x y z
N MET A 1 4.46 -1.35 17.12
CA MET A 1 3.71 -0.45 16.21
C MET A 1 4.71 0.45 15.48
N THR A 2 4.96 0.19 14.20
CA THR A 2 5.86 1.00 13.36
C THR A 2 5.33 2.43 13.22
N GLY A 3 6.19 3.44 13.37
CA GLY A 3 5.79 4.86 13.27
C GLY A 3 5.13 5.22 11.93
N LEU A 4 5.52 4.52 10.85
CA LEU A 4 4.99 4.72 9.51
C LEU A 4 3.47 4.45 9.42
N ARG A 5 2.98 3.36 10.04
CA ARG A 5 1.55 3.02 10.03
C ARG A 5 0.70 4.10 10.70
N ARG A 6 1.18 4.68 11.80
CA ARG A 6 0.42 5.72 12.52
C ARG A 6 0.35 7.03 11.72
N ARG A 7 1.46 7.44 11.11
CA ARG A 7 1.50 8.62 10.23
C ARG A 7 0.54 8.46 9.06
N MET A 8 0.65 7.34 8.34
CA MET A 8 -0.21 7.04 7.21
C MET A 8 -1.71 7.04 7.56
N ILE A 9 -2.11 6.52 8.73
CA ILE A 9 -3.51 6.59 9.19
C ILE A 9 -3.93 8.03 9.47
N ALA A 10 -3.07 8.83 10.11
CA ALA A 10 -3.35 10.24 10.39
C ALA A 10 -3.50 11.06 9.09
N ASP A 11 -2.61 10.85 8.12
CA ASP A 11 -2.65 11.52 6.82
C ASP A 11 -3.94 11.16 6.07
N LEU A 12 -4.32 9.88 6.06
CA LEU A 12 -5.57 9.42 5.46
C LEU A 12 -6.82 9.94 6.19
N GLN A 13 -6.74 10.19 7.50
CA GLN A 13 -7.81 10.82 8.27
C GLN A 13 -7.96 12.31 7.90
N LEU A 14 -6.85 13.02 7.70
CA LEU A 14 -6.85 14.41 7.25
C LEU A 14 -7.48 14.57 5.86
N ASP A 15 -7.26 13.59 4.98
CA ASP A 15 -7.88 13.51 3.64
C ASP A 15 -9.37 13.12 3.66
N GLY A 16 -9.96 12.88 4.83
CA GLY A 16 -11.38 12.52 4.96
C GLY A 16 -11.72 11.10 4.51
N MET A 17 -10.72 10.21 4.40
CA MET A 17 -10.95 8.83 3.95
C MET A 17 -11.69 8.01 5.01
N SER A 18 -12.59 7.13 4.56
CA SER A 18 -13.29 6.21 5.47
C SER A 18 -12.31 5.29 6.21
N ARG A 19 -12.66 4.86 7.43
CA ARG A 19 -11.86 3.90 8.21
C ARG A 19 -11.56 2.62 7.43
N ARG A 20 -12.52 2.12 6.65
CA ARG A 20 -12.33 0.94 5.79
C ARG A 20 -11.27 1.20 4.73
N THR A 21 -11.27 2.38 4.12
CA THR A 21 -10.26 2.78 3.14
C THR A 21 -8.87 2.86 3.78
N GLN A 22 -8.78 3.46 4.98
CA GLN A 22 -7.54 3.54 5.76
C GLN A 22 -6.93 2.16 6.03
N GLU A 23 -7.75 1.23 6.50
CA GLU A 23 -7.31 -0.14 6.80
C GLU A 23 -6.84 -0.87 5.54
N MET A 24 -7.52 -0.68 4.41
CA MET A 24 -7.12 -1.28 3.13
C MET A 24 -5.79 -0.73 2.61
N TYR A 25 -5.58 0.58 2.75
CA TYR A 25 -4.33 1.24 2.33
C TYR A 25 -3.16 0.73 3.16
N VAL A 26 -3.30 0.75 4.49
CA VAL A 26 -2.27 0.24 5.42
C VAL A 26 -1.94 -1.22 5.11
N ARG A 27 -2.97 -2.04 4.84
CA ARG A 27 -2.78 -3.45 4.50
C ARG A 27 -1.98 -3.62 3.20
N ALA A 28 -2.27 -2.83 2.17
CA ALA A 28 -1.54 -2.90 0.91
C ALA A 28 -0.05 -2.58 1.10
N VAL A 29 0.27 -1.56 1.89
CA VAL A 29 1.65 -1.17 2.20
C VAL A 29 2.38 -2.26 3.00
N LEU A 30 1.70 -2.87 3.97
CA LEU A 30 2.27 -4.00 4.73
C LEU A 30 2.56 -5.19 3.82
N GLN A 31 1.64 -5.54 2.92
CA GLN A 31 1.83 -6.66 2.00
C GLN A 31 2.96 -6.41 0.99
N LEU A 32 3.21 -5.16 0.63
CA LEU A 32 4.35 -4.77 -0.20
C LEU A 32 5.66 -4.93 0.59
N ALA A 33 5.70 -4.42 1.82
CA ALA A 33 6.86 -4.55 2.72
C ALA A 33 7.21 -6.02 3.01
N GLU A 34 6.19 -6.85 3.24
CA GLU A 34 6.32 -8.29 3.45
C GLU A 34 6.85 -9.00 2.21
N HIS A 35 6.43 -8.59 1.01
CA HIS A 35 6.87 -9.23 -0.24
C HIS A 35 8.36 -9.01 -0.51
N TYR A 36 8.87 -7.80 -0.25
CA TYR A 36 10.28 -7.47 -0.46
C TYR A 36 11.15 -7.66 0.77
N HIS A 37 10.56 -7.92 1.94
CA HIS A 37 11.24 -7.87 3.25
C HIS A 37 12.02 -6.56 3.46
N LYS A 38 11.49 -5.46 2.93
CA LYS A 38 12.09 -4.13 2.97
C LYS A 38 11.13 -3.16 3.63
N SER A 39 11.69 -2.12 4.23
CA SER A 39 10.90 -0.99 4.69
C SER A 39 10.27 -0.29 3.47
N PRO A 40 8.98 0.11 3.50
CA PRO A 40 8.29 0.65 2.32
C PRO A 40 8.98 1.86 1.68
N ASP A 41 9.65 2.67 2.48
CA ASP A 41 10.48 3.83 2.09
C ASP A 41 11.73 3.45 1.27
N LYS A 42 12.11 2.17 1.24
CA LYS A 42 13.26 1.66 0.49
C LYS A 42 12.88 0.91 -0.79
N ILE A 43 11.59 0.85 -1.12
CA ILE A 43 11.09 0.15 -2.29
C ILE A 43 11.16 1.09 -3.48
N THR A 44 11.84 0.64 -4.53
CA THR A 44 12.01 1.43 -5.75
C THR A 44 10.76 1.40 -6.62
N GLU A 45 10.64 2.34 -7.55
CA GLU A 45 9.52 2.37 -8.50
C GLU A 45 9.49 1.14 -9.42
N GLU A 46 10.67 0.59 -9.76
CA GLU A 46 10.79 -0.64 -10.54
C GLU A 46 10.25 -1.85 -9.76
N GLU A 47 10.68 -2.03 -8.51
CA GLU A 47 10.13 -3.06 -7.62
C GLU A 47 8.63 -2.89 -7.42
N LEU A 48 8.16 -1.65 -7.29
CA LEU A 48 6.73 -1.39 -7.17
C LEU A 48 5.95 -1.87 -8.42
N ARG A 49 6.46 -1.57 -9.61
CA ARG A 49 5.87 -2.02 -10.89
C ARG A 49 5.83 -3.54 -10.96
N ASP A 50 6.92 -4.21 -10.62
CA ASP A 50 7.01 -5.67 -10.65
C ASP A 50 6.05 -6.33 -9.67
N TYR A 51 5.90 -5.75 -8.48
CA TYR A 51 4.92 -6.19 -7.50
C TYR A 51 3.49 -6.07 -8.02
N PHE A 52 3.12 -4.96 -8.64
CA PHE A 52 1.78 -4.80 -9.20
C PHE A 52 1.52 -5.76 -10.37
N LEU A 53 2.54 -6.06 -11.18
CA LEU A 53 2.47 -7.10 -12.20
C LEU A 53 2.26 -8.48 -11.58
N HIS A 54 3.01 -8.84 -10.54
CA HIS A 54 2.84 -10.08 -9.80
C HIS A 54 1.44 -10.20 -9.21
N ILE A 55 0.95 -9.14 -8.56
CA ILE A 55 -0.40 -9.10 -7.99
C ILE A 55 -1.46 -9.29 -9.07
N LYS A 56 -1.32 -8.62 -10.21
CA LYS A 56 -2.28 -8.71 -11.32
C LYS A 56 -2.35 -10.13 -11.88
N ASN A 57 -1.18 -10.70 -12.17
CA ASN A 57 -1.07 -11.94 -12.92
C ASN A 57 -1.26 -13.17 -12.04
N VAL A 58 -0.75 -13.14 -10.81
CA VAL A 58 -0.75 -14.27 -9.87
C VAL A 58 -1.91 -14.16 -8.89
N LYS A 59 -2.01 -13.04 -8.16
CA LYS A 59 -3.02 -12.87 -7.10
C LYS A 59 -4.39 -12.42 -7.61
N LYS A 60 -4.49 -12.03 -8.89
CA LYS A 60 -5.72 -11.63 -9.59
C LYS A 60 -6.57 -10.62 -8.80
N TRP A 61 -5.93 -9.59 -8.23
CA TRP A 61 -6.66 -8.55 -7.51
C TRP A 61 -7.65 -7.82 -8.42
N SER A 62 -8.76 -7.39 -7.83
CA SER A 62 -9.71 -6.55 -8.54
C SER A 62 -9.09 -5.18 -8.86
N ARG A 63 -9.57 -4.55 -9.93
CA ARG A 63 -9.12 -3.21 -10.33
C ARG A 63 -9.25 -2.19 -9.20
N ALA A 64 -10.35 -2.24 -8.45
CA ALA A 64 -10.57 -1.37 -7.29
C ALA A 64 -9.51 -1.60 -6.20
N GLY A 65 -9.16 -2.86 -5.91
CA GLY A 65 -8.10 -3.20 -4.96
C GLY A 65 -6.73 -2.69 -5.39
N MET A 66 -6.41 -2.78 -6.70
CA MET A 66 -5.17 -2.23 -7.25
C MET A 66 -5.11 -0.70 -7.12
N THR A 67 -6.19 0.02 -7.45
CA THR A 67 -6.24 1.48 -7.31
C THR A 67 -6.02 1.91 -5.86
N ILE A 68 -6.70 1.26 -4.92
CA ILE A 68 -6.56 1.51 -3.48
C ILE A 68 -5.10 1.31 -3.04
N ALA A 69 -4.48 0.20 -3.44
CA ALA A 69 -3.09 -0.08 -3.10
C ALA A 69 -2.12 0.95 -3.71
N LEU A 70 -2.33 1.35 -4.95
CA LEU A 70 -1.47 2.30 -5.66
C LEU A 70 -1.55 3.69 -5.04
N CYS A 71 -2.75 4.16 -4.70
CA CYS A 71 -2.94 5.41 -3.96
C CYS A 71 -2.31 5.35 -2.56
N GLY A 72 -2.45 4.22 -1.85
CA GLY A 72 -1.85 4.06 -0.52
C GLY A 72 -0.33 4.04 -0.54
N ILE A 73 0.29 3.39 -1.53
CA ILE A 73 1.73 3.34 -1.65
C ILE A 73 2.32 4.70 -2.06
N LYS A 74 1.58 5.50 -2.83
CA LYS A 74 2.01 6.85 -3.24
C LYS A 74 2.07 7.87 -2.09
N LEU A 75 1.46 7.56 -0.95
CA LEU A 75 1.44 8.43 0.24
C LEU A 75 2.60 8.17 1.22
N ILE A 76 3.44 7.18 0.94
CA ILE A 76 4.65 6.85 1.71
C ILE A 76 5.82 7.70 1.23
#